data_AF-A0A814SBY9-F1
#
_entry.id   AF-A0A814SBY9-F1
#
_cell.length_a   1.000
_cell.length_b   1.000
_cell.length_c   1.000
_cell.angle_alpha   90.00
_cell.angle_beta   90.00
_cell.angle_gamma   90.00
#
_symmetry.space_group_name_H-M   'P 1'
#
loop_
_entity.id
_entity.type
_entity.pdbx_description
1 polymer ?
#
loop_
_entity_poly.entity_id
_entity_poly.type
_entity_poly.pdbx_seq_one_letter_code
_entity_poly.pdbx_strand_id
1 'polypeptide(L)'
;MGEINDDDDDEEEQSDFNDDNQQDDDYEINLAESTVQIKTNLYVSFPFLFLNSSSTLKNSSVSLYVNSNLIGTQRLNYINSTIMPNSTPSSLSIHGVIGTLPIFRSLSPVTWRQASSYLFEDIISPQSVKCIFNMGPNYLGSFQSLEMENFNNSLIMEDRIMFGIHPSKIFEMTLAKFRGVYNKNDSKSIGKQLNIPSNENVTPLRILSNTVAQLQGSSRTVGGVVIGYIYIGHFDLADRMFHSIKEAWLSASKNNMADVKELIPEFFYLPEFLSNSNKFDLGKKQSGVELNDIVLPPWAKNDPREFVRVHRMALESDYVSAHLNEWIDLIFGYKQQGQAAIESNN
;
A
#
# COMPACT_ATOMS: atom_id res chain seq x y z
N MET A 1 33.28 -2.44 71.70
CA MET A 1 31.89 -2.02 71.41
C MET A 1 32.00 -1.08 70.23
N GLY A 2 31.56 -1.52 69.05
CA GLY A 2 31.76 -0.80 67.79
C GLY A 2 32.08 -1.76 66.65
N GLU A 3 31.14 -2.66 66.36
CA GLU A 3 31.04 -3.26 65.02
C GLU A 3 30.16 -2.28 64.22
N ILE A 4 30.75 -1.68 63.19
CA ILE A 4 30.08 -0.83 62.21
C ILE A 4 29.72 -1.79 61.07
N ASN A 5 28.42 -2.03 60.90
CA ASN A 5 27.87 -2.62 59.69
C ASN A 5 27.70 -1.48 58.68
N ASP A 6 28.34 -1.63 57.53
CA ASP A 6 28.05 -0.85 56.33
C ASP A 6 26.80 -1.47 55.68
N ASP A 7 25.64 -0.84 55.87
CA ASP A 7 24.45 -1.03 55.05
C ASP A 7 24.52 -0.01 53.91
N ASP A 8 24.79 -0.49 52.69
CA ASP A 8 24.67 0.28 51.45
C ASP A 8 23.17 0.37 51.09
N ASP A 9 22.56 1.53 51.39
CA ASP A 9 21.26 1.96 50.88
C ASP A 9 21.45 2.53 49.45
N ASP A 10 21.19 1.72 48.42
CA ASP A 10 21.01 2.19 47.05
C ASP A 10 19.59 2.79 46.90
N GLU A 11 19.50 4.12 46.99
CA GLU A 11 18.33 4.91 46.59
C GLU A 11 18.17 4.87 45.06
N GLU A 12 17.31 3.98 44.53
CA GLU A 12 16.82 4.10 43.15
C GLU A 12 15.75 5.20 43.05
N GLU A 13 16.10 6.29 42.35
CA GLU A 13 15.22 7.38 41.95
C GLU A 13 14.00 6.86 41.14
N GLN A 14 12.84 6.77 41.79
CA GLN A 14 11.55 6.67 41.10
C GLN A 14 11.23 8.03 40.47
N SER A 15 11.39 8.13 39.15
CA SER A 15 10.85 9.23 38.37
C SER A 15 9.35 9.01 38.15
N ASP A 16 8.54 9.83 38.84
CA ASP A 16 7.11 9.99 38.63
C ASP A 16 6.83 10.47 37.20
N PHE A 17 6.61 9.55 36.26
CA PHE A 17 5.89 9.84 35.03
C PHE A 17 4.39 9.74 35.31
N ASN A 18 3.81 10.86 35.74
CA ASN A 18 2.37 11.09 35.68
C ASN A 18 1.93 11.05 34.21
N ASP A 19 1.34 9.92 33.80
CA ASP A 19 0.76 9.70 32.48
C ASP A 19 -0.66 10.31 32.42
N ASP A 20 -0.75 11.62 32.65
CA ASP A 20 -1.97 12.43 32.53
C ASP A 20 -2.04 13.13 31.16
N ASN A 21 -1.90 12.37 30.08
CA ASN A 21 -2.25 12.80 28.74
C ASN A 21 -3.22 11.79 28.10
N GLN A 22 -4.41 11.65 28.69
CA GLN A 22 -5.59 11.25 27.93
C GLN A 22 -5.95 12.40 26.99
N GLN A 23 -5.25 12.45 25.86
CA GLN A 23 -5.69 13.20 24.70
C GLN A 23 -6.89 12.42 24.16
N ASP A 24 -8.09 13.00 24.26
CA ASP A 24 -9.31 12.45 23.68
C ASP A 24 -9.09 12.27 22.17
N ASP A 25 -8.72 11.06 21.76
CA ASP A 25 -8.68 10.66 20.37
C ASP A 25 -10.14 10.62 19.87
N ASP A 26 -10.53 11.59 19.04
CA ASP A 26 -11.85 11.61 18.41
C ASP A 26 -11.97 10.48 17.38
N TYR A 27 -12.56 9.36 17.81
CA TYR A 27 -12.92 8.24 16.93
C TYR A 27 -14.33 8.45 16.35
N GLU A 28 -14.44 9.07 15.16
CA GLU A 28 -15.74 9.20 14.49
C GLU A 28 -16.00 7.98 13.57
N ILE A 29 -16.92 7.11 13.97
CA ILE A 29 -17.35 5.97 13.14
C ILE A 29 -18.46 6.45 12.20
N ASN A 30 -18.11 6.72 10.94
CA ASN A 30 -19.08 7.02 9.88
C ASN A 30 -19.11 5.93 8.80
N LEU A 31 -19.79 4.81 9.07
CA LEU A 31 -19.96 3.72 8.11
C LEU A 31 -20.94 4.03 6.95
N ALA A 32 -21.52 5.24 6.88
CA ALA A 32 -22.38 5.64 5.76
C ALA A 32 -21.58 5.85 4.46
N GLU A 33 -20.28 6.15 4.56
CA GLU A 33 -19.40 6.39 3.41
C GLU A 33 -18.61 5.15 2.96
N SER A 34 -18.94 3.95 3.45
CA SER A 34 -18.19 2.70 3.14
C SER A 34 -16.70 2.76 3.50
N THR A 35 -16.29 3.71 4.35
CA THR A 35 -14.92 3.92 4.80
C THR A 35 -14.90 4.20 6.29
N VAL A 36 -13.86 3.76 6.99
CA VAL A 36 -13.61 4.12 8.39
C VAL A 36 -12.39 5.04 8.39
N GLN A 37 -12.60 6.32 8.67
CA GLN A 37 -11.50 7.28 8.84
C GLN A 37 -11.06 7.29 10.29
N ILE A 38 -9.81 6.91 10.55
CA ILE A 38 -9.21 6.96 11.88
C ILE A 38 -8.10 8.01 11.83
N LYS A 39 -8.26 9.10 12.57
CA LYS A 39 -7.25 10.15 12.73
C LYS A 39 -6.40 9.82 13.97
N THR A 40 -5.50 8.85 13.88
CA THR A 40 -4.55 8.57 14.97
C THR A 40 -3.16 9.09 14.62
N ASN A 41 -2.51 9.72 15.60
CA ASN A 41 -1.10 10.12 15.55
C ASN A 41 -0.17 9.11 16.24
N LEU A 42 -0.62 7.88 16.51
CA LEU A 42 0.14 6.91 17.29
C LEU A 42 0.41 5.58 16.59
N TYR A 43 1.68 5.18 16.70
CA TYR A 43 2.27 3.89 16.35
C TYR A 43 1.64 2.75 17.18
N VAL A 44 0.50 2.21 16.79
CA VAL A 44 -0.05 1.02 17.48
C VAL A 44 -0.76 0.08 16.50
N SER A 45 -0.55 -1.22 16.72
CA SER A 45 -0.99 -2.33 15.90
C SER A 45 -2.51 -2.37 15.70
N PHE A 46 -2.94 -2.56 14.45
CA PHE A 46 -4.35 -2.66 14.06
C PHE A 46 -4.78 -4.13 13.93
N PRO A 47 -5.53 -4.71 14.90
CA PRO A 47 -6.42 -5.81 14.59
C PRO A 47 -7.82 -5.23 14.35
N PHE A 48 -8.14 -4.91 13.10
CA PHE A 48 -9.52 -4.68 12.72
C PHE A 48 -10.29 -6.00 12.84
N LEU A 49 -11.23 -6.08 13.77
CA LEU A 49 -12.19 -7.18 13.82
C LEU A 49 -13.58 -6.62 13.50
N PHE A 50 -14.05 -6.89 12.29
CA PHE A 50 -15.43 -6.62 11.91
C PHE A 50 -16.30 -7.78 12.41
N LEU A 51 -17.08 -7.54 13.46
CA LEU A 51 -18.11 -8.46 13.91
C LEU A 51 -19.40 -8.16 13.17
N ASN A 52 -19.97 -9.16 12.48
CA ASN A 52 -21.32 -9.06 11.94
C ASN A 52 -22.27 -9.94 12.74
N SER A 53 -23.09 -9.35 13.61
CA SER A 53 -24.14 -10.11 14.30
C SER A 53 -25.44 -10.15 13.48
N SER A 54 -25.75 -11.31 12.91
CA SER A 54 -27.10 -11.60 12.43
C SER A 54 -27.97 -12.00 13.62
N SER A 55 -28.94 -11.15 13.99
CA SER A 55 -30.08 -11.62 14.79
C SER A 55 -31.39 -11.61 13.99
N THR A 56 -31.47 -10.90 12.86
CA THR A 56 -32.63 -10.87 11.96
C THR A 56 -32.25 -10.35 10.56
N LEU A 57 -32.92 -10.84 9.52
CA LEU A 57 -32.76 -10.51 8.07
C LEU A 57 -32.84 -9.01 7.68
N LYS A 58 -32.98 -8.07 8.63
CA LYS A 58 -33.17 -6.64 8.37
C LYS A 58 -32.05 -5.75 8.91
N ASN A 59 -31.43 -6.09 10.04
CA ASN A 59 -30.45 -5.23 10.69
C ASN A 59 -29.21 -6.05 11.09
N SER A 60 -28.04 -5.57 10.67
CA SER A 60 -26.72 -6.06 11.10
C SER A 60 -26.13 -5.07 12.09
N SER A 61 -25.18 -5.50 12.93
CA SER A 61 -24.41 -4.59 13.77
C SER A 61 -22.92 -4.84 13.58
N VAL A 62 -22.14 -3.76 13.61
CA VAL A 62 -20.68 -3.76 13.52
C VAL A 62 -20.13 -3.11 14.77
N SER A 63 -19.16 -3.77 15.39
CA SER A 63 -18.45 -3.27 16.57
C SER A 63 -16.97 -3.08 16.26
N LEU A 64 -16.40 -1.96 16.69
CA LEU A 64 -14.99 -1.64 16.52
C LEU A 64 -14.26 -1.79 17.84
N TYR A 65 -13.19 -2.56 17.85
CA TYR A 65 -12.28 -2.71 18.97
C TYR A 65 -10.91 -2.11 18.62
N VAL A 66 -10.35 -1.30 19.52
CA VAL A 66 -9.00 -0.76 19.43
C VAL A 66 -8.28 -1.07 20.73
N ASN A 67 -7.07 -1.63 20.66
CA ASN A 67 -6.29 -2.06 21.82
C ASN A 67 -7.08 -2.97 22.79
N SER A 68 -7.87 -3.90 22.24
CA SER A 68 -8.83 -4.77 22.94
C SER A 68 -10.07 -4.09 23.55
N ASN A 69 -10.17 -2.76 23.52
CA ASN A 69 -11.29 -2.01 24.08
C ASN A 69 -12.35 -1.73 23.01
N LEU A 70 -13.63 -1.86 23.37
CA LEU A 70 -14.74 -1.50 22.49
C LEU A 70 -14.81 0.02 22.36
N ILE A 71 -14.64 0.52 21.14
CA ILE A 71 -14.76 1.95 20.81
C ILE A 71 -16.20 2.33 20.48
N GLY A 72 -16.91 1.47 19.75
CA GLY A 72 -18.30 1.74 19.40
C GLY A 72 -18.96 0.62 18.62
N THR A 73 -20.29 0.64 18.62
CA THR A 73 -21.14 -0.30 17.87
C THR A 73 -22.14 0.49 17.03
N GLN A 74 -22.21 0.20 15.74
CA GLN A 74 -23.15 0.81 14.81
C GLN A 74 -24.05 -0.25 14.17
N ARG A 75 -25.32 0.09 13.95
CA ARG A 75 -26.25 -0.74 13.19
C ARG A 75 -26.12 -0.42 11.70
N LEU A 76 -26.04 -1.46 10.89
CA LEU A 76 -26.00 -1.40 9.43
C LEU A 76 -27.21 -2.10 8.84
N ASN A 77 -27.69 -1.60 7.71
CA ASN A 77 -28.68 -2.29 6.91
C ASN A 77 -27.98 -3.34 6.05
N TYR A 78 -28.64 -4.48 5.84
CA TYR A 78 -28.12 -5.49 4.94
C TYR A 78 -28.07 -4.95 3.50
N ILE A 79 -26.99 -5.22 2.77
CA ILE A 79 -26.90 -4.88 1.33
C ILE A 79 -27.89 -5.78 0.60
N ASN A 80 -29.05 -5.24 0.22
CA ASN A 80 -30.03 -5.98 -0.57
C ASN A 80 -29.44 -6.24 -1.96
N SER A 81 -29.22 -7.50 -2.31
CA SER A 81 -28.68 -7.96 -3.60
C SER A 81 -29.62 -7.73 -4.79
N THR A 82 -30.72 -6.99 -4.61
CA THR A 82 -31.77 -6.78 -5.62
C THR A 82 -31.43 -5.71 -6.67
N ILE A 83 -30.17 -5.33 -6.81
CA ILE A 83 -29.71 -4.51 -7.92
C ILE A 83 -29.54 -5.45 -9.13
N MET A 84 -30.57 -5.47 -9.97
CA MET A 84 -30.64 -5.94 -11.37
C MET A 84 -31.45 -7.25 -11.61
N PRO A 85 -32.78 -7.15 -11.76
CA PRO A 85 -33.63 -8.30 -12.14
C PRO A 85 -33.36 -8.84 -13.56
N ASN A 86 -32.66 -8.10 -14.42
CA ASN A 86 -32.55 -8.39 -15.86
C ASN A 86 -31.11 -8.43 -16.41
N SER A 87 -30.08 -8.41 -15.59
CA SER A 87 -28.73 -8.72 -16.07
C SER A 87 -28.43 -10.19 -15.84
N THR A 88 -28.00 -10.90 -16.89
CA THR A 88 -27.29 -12.17 -16.73
C THR A 88 -26.24 -12.04 -15.62
N PRO A 89 -26.02 -13.06 -14.78
CA PRO A 89 -25.02 -13.00 -13.73
C PRO A 89 -23.63 -12.94 -14.38
N SER A 90 -23.20 -11.75 -14.78
CA SER A 90 -21.80 -11.46 -15.03
C SER A 90 -21.10 -11.73 -13.70
N SER A 91 -20.15 -12.65 -13.68
CA SER A 91 -19.37 -13.04 -12.50
C SER A 91 -18.90 -11.79 -11.74
N LEU A 92 -19.61 -11.41 -10.69
CA LEU A 92 -19.24 -10.29 -9.82
C LEU A 92 -17.99 -10.73 -9.08
N SER A 93 -16.84 -10.16 -9.45
CA SER A 93 -15.61 -10.33 -8.69
C SER A 93 -15.72 -9.49 -7.43
N ILE A 94 -15.98 -10.15 -6.31
CA ILE A 94 -15.99 -9.53 -4.98
C ILE A 94 -14.54 -9.56 -4.47
N HIS A 95 -14.00 -8.40 -4.10
CA HIS A 95 -12.68 -8.28 -3.51
C HIS A 95 -12.72 -7.32 -2.32
N GLY A 96 -11.87 -7.57 -1.33
CA GLY A 96 -11.62 -6.67 -0.21
C GLY A 96 -10.27 -5.99 -0.38
N VAL A 97 -10.14 -4.78 0.16
CA VAL A 97 -8.87 -4.03 0.20
C VAL A 97 -8.51 -3.78 1.66
N ILE A 98 -7.28 -4.12 2.01
CA ILE A 98 -6.68 -3.76 3.31
C ILE A 98 -5.74 -2.59 3.04
N GLY A 99 -5.99 -1.45 3.70
CA GLY A 99 -5.28 -0.19 3.49
C GLY A 99 -6.04 0.80 2.60
N THR A 100 -5.32 1.82 2.11
CA THR A 100 -5.93 2.95 1.40
C THR A 100 -6.00 2.70 -0.11
N LEU A 101 -7.23 2.73 -0.66
CA LEU A 101 -7.46 2.67 -2.10
C LEU A 101 -6.75 3.83 -2.83
N PRO A 102 -6.26 3.62 -4.08
CA PRO A 102 -5.57 4.67 -4.84
C PRO A 102 -6.30 6.01 -4.91
N ILE A 103 -7.63 5.97 -5.09
CA ILE A 103 -8.48 7.18 -5.18
C ILE A 103 -8.56 7.97 -3.86
N PHE A 104 -8.25 7.36 -2.73
CA PHE A 104 -8.27 7.98 -1.41
C PHE A 104 -6.86 8.26 -0.85
N ARG A 105 -5.81 8.04 -1.66
CA ARG A 105 -4.43 8.30 -1.22
C ARG A 105 -4.21 9.80 -1.05
N SER A 106 -3.62 10.17 0.07
CA SER A 106 -3.16 11.52 0.37
C SER A 106 -1.79 11.44 1.03
N LEU A 107 -1.05 12.56 1.02
CA LEU A 107 0.23 12.64 1.71
C LEU A 107 -0.02 12.46 3.22
N SER A 108 0.59 11.44 3.82
CA SER A 108 0.52 11.20 5.25
C SER A 108 1.93 11.12 5.83
N PRO A 109 2.21 11.82 6.94
CA PRO A 109 3.47 11.67 7.66
C PRO A 109 3.54 10.32 8.43
N VAL A 110 2.41 9.60 8.55
CA VAL A 110 2.33 8.36 9.30
C VAL A 110 2.97 7.23 8.49
N THR A 111 4.01 6.63 9.07
CA THR A 111 4.59 5.37 8.58
C THR A 111 4.00 4.23 9.37
N TRP A 112 3.48 3.22 8.67
CA TRP A 112 2.88 2.04 9.30
C TRP A 112 3.35 0.78 8.59
N ARG A 113 3.27 -0.35 9.29
CA ARG A 113 3.54 -1.69 8.75
C ARG A 113 2.33 -2.57 9.00
N GLN A 114 1.93 -3.31 7.97
CA GLN A 114 0.87 -4.31 8.10
C GLN A 114 1.29 -5.37 9.13
N ALA A 115 0.42 -5.68 10.10
CA ALA A 115 0.57 -6.77 11.05
C ALA A 115 -0.10 -8.06 10.51
N SER A 116 -0.01 -9.18 11.23
CA SER A 116 -0.83 -10.36 10.94
C SER A 116 -2.30 -9.97 10.87
N SER A 117 -3.02 -10.44 9.86
CA SER A 117 -4.44 -10.12 9.72
C SER A 117 -5.23 -11.34 9.34
N TYR A 118 -6.38 -11.49 10.00
CA TYR A 118 -7.24 -12.64 9.89
C TYR A 118 -8.67 -12.21 9.63
N LEU A 119 -9.37 -12.97 8.79
CA LEU A 119 -10.80 -12.85 8.57
C LEU A 119 -11.45 -14.13 9.06
N PHE A 120 -12.54 -13.97 9.81
CA PHE A 120 -13.28 -15.07 10.41
C PHE A 120 -14.71 -15.11 9.85
N GLU A 121 -15.28 -16.30 9.77
CA GLU A 121 -16.67 -16.51 9.38
C GLU A 121 -17.64 -16.12 10.51
N ASP A 122 -17.28 -16.48 11.74
CA ASP A 122 -18.11 -16.28 12.92
C ASP A 122 -17.75 -15.01 13.69
N ILE A 123 -18.73 -14.55 14.48
CA ILE A 123 -18.59 -13.45 15.43
C ILE A 123 -17.66 -13.89 16.56
N ILE A 124 -16.57 -13.17 16.75
CA ILE A 124 -15.65 -13.34 17.87
C ILE A 124 -16.18 -12.60 19.11
N SER A 125 -16.11 -13.25 20.27
CA SER A 125 -16.52 -12.67 21.55
C SER A 125 -15.54 -11.58 22.02
N PRO A 126 -15.97 -10.60 22.85
CA PRO A 126 -15.06 -9.61 23.42
C PRO A 126 -13.89 -10.23 24.20
N GLN A 127 -14.10 -11.36 24.89
CA GLN A 127 -13.02 -12.09 25.55
C GLN A 127 -11.99 -12.60 24.54
N SER A 128 -12.45 -13.19 23.43
CA SER A 128 -11.56 -13.68 22.38
C SER A 128 -10.81 -12.54 21.68
N VAL A 129 -11.41 -11.35 21.51
CA VAL A 129 -10.70 -10.16 21.01
C VAL A 129 -9.52 -9.80 21.91
N LYS A 130 -9.73 -9.77 23.22
CA LYS A 130 -8.68 -9.49 24.20
C LYS A 130 -7.57 -10.54 24.15
N CYS A 131 -7.94 -11.82 24.03
CA CYS A 131 -6.97 -12.89 23.87
C CYS A 131 -6.13 -12.71 22.60
N ILE A 132 -6.75 -12.42 21.46
CA ILE A 132 -6.04 -12.19 20.19
C ILE A 132 -5.11 -10.98 20.29
N PHE A 133 -5.55 -9.89 20.91
CA PHE A 133 -4.73 -8.71 21.13
C PHE A 133 -3.46 -9.03 21.95
N ASN A 134 -3.61 -9.81 23.03
CA ASN A 134 -2.50 -10.21 23.88
C ASN A 134 -1.47 -11.11 23.17
N MET A 135 -1.83 -11.80 22.08
CA MET A 135 -0.88 -12.58 21.28
C MET A 135 0.09 -11.70 20.49
N GLY A 136 -0.26 -10.42 20.32
CA GLY A 136 0.55 -9.43 19.63
C GLY A 136 0.46 -9.49 18.10
N PRO A 137 1.07 -8.50 17.44
CA PRO A 137 0.86 -8.24 16.01
C PRO A 137 1.57 -9.22 15.06
N ASN A 138 2.48 -10.04 15.57
CA ASN A 138 3.26 -11.00 14.79
C ASN A 138 2.83 -12.46 15.03
N TYR A 139 1.64 -12.67 15.62
CA TYR A 139 1.10 -14.01 15.81
C TYR A 139 0.93 -14.71 14.45
N LEU A 140 1.35 -15.98 14.38
CA LEU A 140 1.41 -16.80 13.16
C LEU A 140 0.54 -18.06 13.24
N GLY A 141 -0.04 -18.35 14.41
CA GLY A 141 -0.76 -19.59 14.66
C GLY A 141 -2.16 -19.61 14.08
N SER A 142 -2.81 -20.76 14.22
CA SER A 142 -4.21 -21.03 13.83
C SER A 142 -5.18 -20.97 15.01
N PHE A 143 -4.78 -20.37 16.14
CA PHE A 143 -5.58 -20.26 17.37
C PHE A 143 -5.99 -21.61 18.01
N GLN A 144 -5.34 -22.72 17.62
CA GLN A 144 -5.63 -24.06 18.14
C GLN A 144 -4.86 -24.43 19.41
N SER A 145 -3.62 -23.95 19.55
CA SER A 145 -2.68 -24.43 20.59
C SER A 145 -2.68 -23.59 21.87
N LEU A 146 -3.80 -22.93 22.19
CA LEU A 146 -3.86 -21.99 23.30
C LEU A 146 -4.28 -22.73 24.58
N GLU A 147 -3.30 -23.17 25.36
CA GLU A 147 -3.51 -23.51 26.77
C GLU A 147 -3.66 -22.19 27.57
N MET A 148 -4.83 -21.57 27.46
CA MET A 148 -5.18 -20.38 28.26
C MET A 148 -6.11 -20.84 29.38
N GLU A 149 -5.90 -20.33 30.60
CA GLU A 149 -6.61 -20.77 31.84
C GLU A 149 -8.15 -20.77 31.75
N ASN A 150 -8.74 -20.09 30.76
CA ASN A 150 -10.19 -19.98 30.54
C ASN A 150 -10.72 -20.71 29.29
N PHE A 151 -9.85 -21.31 28.47
CA PHE A 151 -10.23 -22.01 27.25
C PHE A 151 -9.71 -23.45 27.28
N ASN A 152 -10.58 -24.39 27.65
CA ASN A 152 -10.26 -25.83 27.58
C ASN A 152 -10.21 -26.37 26.13
N ASN A 153 -10.52 -25.54 25.12
CA ASN A 153 -10.60 -25.83 23.69
C ASN A 153 -9.94 -24.72 22.87
N SER A 154 -9.78 -24.91 21.55
CA SER A 154 -9.28 -23.89 20.63
C SER A 154 -10.07 -22.57 20.71
N LEU A 155 -9.36 -21.44 20.61
CA LEU A 155 -9.97 -20.11 20.73
C LEU A 155 -10.90 -19.80 19.54
N ILE A 156 -10.56 -20.31 18.37
CA ILE A 156 -11.31 -20.21 17.12
C ILE A 156 -11.20 -21.57 16.43
N MET A 157 -12.29 -22.12 15.91
CA MET A 157 -12.23 -23.39 15.16
C MET A 157 -11.55 -23.18 13.78
N GLU A 158 -10.77 -24.16 13.32
CA GLU A 158 -10.00 -24.03 12.07
C GLU A 158 -10.87 -23.74 10.83
N ASP A 159 -12.04 -24.35 10.76
CA ASP A 159 -13.02 -24.16 9.68
C ASP A 159 -13.55 -22.74 9.59
N ARG A 160 -13.58 -22.02 10.71
CA ARG A 160 -14.05 -20.64 10.82
C ARG A 160 -13.02 -19.59 10.41
N ILE A 161 -11.76 -19.94 10.21
CA ILE A 161 -10.73 -18.99 9.76
C ILE A 161 -10.71 -18.95 8.23
N MET A 162 -11.24 -17.88 7.66
CA MET A 162 -11.46 -17.73 6.21
C MET A 162 -10.17 -17.39 5.45
N PHE A 163 -9.38 -16.51 6.06
CA PHE A 163 -8.21 -15.90 5.45
C PHE A 163 -7.26 -15.43 6.54
N GLY A 164 -5.96 -15.62 6.31
CA GLY A 164 -4.90 -15.16 7.17
C GLY A 164 -3.72 -14.69 6.33
N ILE A 165 -3.18 -13.51 6.62
CA ILE A 165 -1.96 -13.01 5.98
C ILE A 165 -0.94 -12.64 7.02
N HIS A 166 0.33 -12.92 6.71
CA HIS A 166 1.45 -12.55 7.55
C HIS A 166 2.53 -11.84 6.71
N PRO A 167 3.08 -10.70 7.18
CA PRO A 167 4.12 -9.94 6.46
C PRO A 167 5.40 -10.73 6.14
N SER A 168 5.70 -11.80 6.89
CA SER A 168 6.86 -12.67 6.62
C SER A 168 6.61 -13.72 5.53
N LYS A 169 5.37 -13.89 5.05
CA LYS A 169 4.98 -14.88 4.05
C LYS A 169 4.67 -14.21 2.70
N ILE A 170 5.64 -13.45 2.20
CA ILE A 170 5.59 -12.77 0.89
C ILE A 170 6.32 -13.60 -0.15
N PHE A 171 5.75 -13.68 -1.36
CA PHE A 171 6.44 -14.18 -2.55
C PHE A 171 6.21 -13.23 -3.73
N GLU A 172 7.07 -13.34 -4.74
CA GLU A 172 7.05 -12.49 -5.92
C GLU A 172 6.72 -13.31 -7.18
N MET A 173 5.79 -12.81 -7.99
CA MET A 173 5.52 -13.34 -9.34
C MET A 173 4.91 -12.28 -10.23
N THR A 174 4.96 -12.47 -11.54
CA THR A 174 4.35 -11.53 -12.50
C THR A 174 2.85 -11.76 -12.62
N LEU A 175 2.12 -10.79 -13.18
CA LEU A 175 0.69 -10.94 -13.42
C LEU A 175 0.38 -12.08 -14.41
N ALA A 176 1.23 -12.28 -15.42
CA ALA A 176 1.15 -13.43 -16.32
C ALA A 176 1.35 -14.77 -15.60
N LYS A 177 2.28 -14.88 -14.64
CA LYS A 177 2.46 -16.10 -13.82
C LYS A 177 1.27 -16.31 -12.88
N PHE A 178 0.79 -15.25 -12.22
CA PHE A 178 -0.38 -15.29 -11.35
C PHE A 178 -1.61 -15.87 -12.06
N ARG A 179 -1.84 -15.43 -13.30
CA ARG A 179 -2.92 -15.94 -14.14
C ARG A 179 -2.88 -17.45 -14.35
N GLY A 180 -1.67 -18.02 -14.45
CA GLY A 180 -1.46 -19.45 -14.67
C GLY A 180 -1.62 -20.28 -13.39
N VAL A 181 -1.19 -19.74 -12.24
CA VAL A 181 -1.24 -20.43 -10.93
C VAL A 181 -2.64 -20.37 -10.31
N TYR A 182 -3.31 -19.23 -10.44
CA TYR A 182 -4.60 -18.98 -9.80
C TYR A 182 -5.73 -18.98 -10.82
N ASN A 183 -6.20 -17.81 -11.26
CA ASN A 183 -7.19 -17.73 -12.32
C ASN A 183 -7.09 -16.44 -13.14
N LYS A 184 -7.74 -16.46 -14.31
CA LYS A 184 -7.75 -15.35 -15.28
C LYS A 184 -8.60 -14.16 -14.83
N ASN A 185 -9.65 -14.38 -14.07
CA ASN A 185 -10.57 -13.32 -13.65
C ASN A 185 -9.94 -12.42 -12.59
N ASP A 186 -9.26 -13.02 -11.60
CA ASP A 186 -8.53 -12.31 -10.56
C ASP A 186 -7.32 -11.60 -11.13
N SER A 187 -6.55 -12.24 -12.02
CA SER A 187 -5.46 -11.59 -12.75
C SER A 187 -5.93 -10.34 -13.51
N LYS A 188 -7.07 -10.41 -14.20
CA LYS A 188 -7.64 -9.25 -14.91
C LYS A 188 -8.07 -8.15 -13.93
N SER A 189 -8.63 -8.51 -12.79
CA SER A 189 -9.08 -7.55 -11.77
C SER A 189 -7.90 -6.86 -11.09
N ILE A 190 -6.86 -7.61 -10.73
CA ILE A 190 -5.59 -7.07 -10.18
C ILE A 190 -4.92 -6.15 -11.20
N GLY A 191 -4.83 -6.59 -12.47
CA GLY A 191 -4.23 -5.78 -13.54
C GLY A 191 -4.91 -4.43 -13.71
N LYS A 192 -6.24 -4.37 -13.62
CA LYS A 192 -6.98 -3.10 -13.63
C LYS A 192 -6.64 -2.20 -12.45
N GLN A 193 -6.51 -2.75 -11.25
CA GLN A 193 -6.18 -1.98 -10.04
C GLN A 193 -4.74 -1.43 -10.07
N LEU A 194 -3.81 -2.17 -10.69
CA LEU A 194 -2.40 -1.79 -10.79
C LEU A 194 -2.06 -1.02 -12.07
N ASN A 195 -3.03 -0.85 -12.98
CA ASN A 195 -2.80 -0.33 -14.33
C ASN A 195 -1.73 -1.15 -15.10
N ILE A 196 -1.73 -2.47 -14.91
CA ILE A 196 -0.82 -3.42 -15.57
C ILE A 196 -1.63 -4.29 -16.55
N PRO A 197 -1.19 -4.43 -17.83
CA PRO A 197 -1.83 -5.33 -18.78
C PRO A 197 -1.81 -6.80 -18.31
N SER A 198 -2.90 -7.54 -18.48
CA SER A 198 -3.02 -8.93 -17.98
C SER A 198 -2.04 -9.96 -18.58
N ASN A 199 -1.33 -9.60 -19.65
CA ASN A 199 -0.31 -10.41 -20.33
C ASN A 199 1.12 -9.94 -20.03
N GLU A 200 1.27 -8.91 -19.20
CA GLU A 200 2.56 -8.37 -18.80
C GLU A 200 3.29 -9.37 -17.88
N ASN A 201 4.60 -9.52 -18.12
CA ASN A 201 5.43 -10.54 -17.49
C ASN A 201 6.77 -9.99 -17.00
N VAL A 202 6.85 -8.68 -16.72
CA VAL A 202 8.07 -8.02 -16.25
C VAL A 202 7.89 -7.50 -14.84
N THR A 203 6.71 -6.97 -14.51
CA THR A 203 6.43 -6.30 -13.25
C THR A 203 6.21 -7.34 -12.15
N PRO A 204 7.07 -7.37 -11.12
CA PRO A 204 6.91 -8.29 -10.01
C PRO A 204 5.74 -7.83 -9.12
N LEU A 205 4.78 -8.73 -8.89
CA LEU A 205 3.74 -8.59 -7.89
C LEU A 205 4.20 -9.23 -6.60
N ARG A 206 4.09 -8.50 -5.49
CA ARG A 206 4.23 -9.08 -4.14
C ARG A 206 2.90 -9.64 -3.69
N ILE A 207 2.92 -10.89 -3.26
CA ILE A 207 1.72 -11.61 -2.85
C ILE A 207 1.96 -12.17 -1.45
N LEU A 208 1.01 -11.88 -0.58
CA LEU A 208 0.91 -12.47 0.75
C LEU A 208 0.11 -13.77 0.63
N SER A 209 0.78 -14.89 0.91
CA SER A 209 0.09 -16.19 0.89
C SER A 209 -0.98 -16.24 1.96
N ASN A 210 -2.13 -16.85 1.64
CA ASN A 210 -3.12 -17.17 2.65
C ASN A 210 -2.54 -18.24 3.60
N THR A 211 -2.19 -17.87 4.82
CA THR A 211 -1.56 -18.76 5.82
C THR A 211 -2.49 -19.88 6.27
N VAL A 212 -3.80 -19.73 6.10
CA VAL A 212 -4.80 -20.74 6.48
C VAL A 212 -5.33 -21.56 5.30
N ALA A 213 -4.70 -21.45 4.12
CA ALA A 213 -5.10 -22.21 2.93
C ALA A 213 -5.07 -23.74 3.13
N GLN A 214 -4.25 -24.23 4.07
CA GLN A 214 -4.13 -25.66 4.38
C GLN A 214 -5.11 -26.13 5.46
N LEU A 215 -5.81 -25.23 6.15
CA LEU A 215 -6.78 -25.57 7.19
C LEU A 215 -8.10 -26.03 6.54
N GLN A 216 -8.77 -26.99 7.18
CA GLN A 216 -10.07 -27.49 6.72
C GLN A 216 -11.11 -26.37 6.67
N GLY A 217 -11.96 -26.30 5.65
CA GLY A 217 -13.05 -25.31 5.55
C GLY A 217 -13.40 -25.00 4.09
N SER A 218 -14.69 -24.81 3.79
CA SER A 218 -15.19 -24.60 2.41
C SER A 218 -14.89 -23.22 1.86
N SER A 219 -14.62 -22.26 2.75
CA SER A 219 -14.60 -20.86 2.44
C SER A 219 -13.16 -20.36 2.57
N ARG A 220 -12.39 -20.52 1.49
CA ARG A 220 -10.97 -20.17 1.42
C ARG A 220 -10.71 -19.25 0.24
N THR A 221 -9.92 -18.20 0.47
CA THR A 221 -9.52 -17.26 -0.57
C THR A 221 -8.13 -17.57 -1.10
N VAL A 222 -7.85 -17.04 -2.28
CA VAL A 222 -6.67 -17.31 -3.14
C VAL A 222 -5.33 -16.82 -2.52
N GLY A 223 -5.37 -16.02 -1.47
CA GLY A 223 -4.23 -15.24 -0.97
C GLY A 223 -4.48 -13.74 -1.09
N GLY A 224 -3.72 -12.93 -0.35
CA GLY A 224 -3.79 -11.48 -0.42
C GLY A 224 -2.78 -10.97 -1.44
N VAL A 225 -3.20 -10.12 -2.38
CA VAL A 225 -2.26 -9.48 -3.32
C VAL A 225 -1.93 -8.09 -2.79
N VAL A 226 -0.65 -7.77 -2.68
CA VAL A 226 -0.22 -6.44 -2.23
C VAL A 226 -0.33 -5.48 -3.40
N ILE A 227 -1.32 -4.59 -3.34
CA ILE A 227 -1.54 -3.54 -4.34
C ILE A 227 -0.78 -2.27 -3.89
N GLY A 228 0.54 -2.30 -4.10
CA GLY A 228 1.41 -1.14 -3.89
C GLY A 228 1.78 -0.49 -5.22
N TYR A 229 2.15 0.80 -5.21
CA TYR A 229 2.93 1.34 -6.34
C TYR A 229 4.13 0.41 -6.57
N ILE A 230 4.49 0.23 -7.84
CA ILE A 230 5.40 -0.76 -8.43
C ILE A 230 6.82 -0.84 -7.79
N TYR A 231 7.09 -0.13 -6.68
CA TYR A 231 8.37 -0.09 -5.98
C TYR A 231 8.28 -0.24 -4.45
N ILE A 232 7.30 -0.98 -3.91
CA ILE A 232 7.30 -1.25 -2.46
C ILE A 232 8.27 -2.40 -2.15
N GLY A 233 9.53 -2.02 -1.94
CA GLY A 233 10.46 -2.71 -1.04
C GLY A 233 11.87 -2.97 -1.55
N HIS A 234 12.11 -2.83 -2.85
CA HIS A 234 13.45 -2.72 -3.44
C HIS A 234 13.38 -1.78 -4.64
N PHE A 235 14.40 -0.94 -4.79
CA PHE A 235 14.58 -0.12 -5.99
C PHE A 235 14.78 -1.02 -7.22
N ASP A 236 14.49 -0.49 -8.41
CA ASP A 236 14.78 -1.22 -9.65
C ASP A 236 16.29 -1.52 -9.75
N LEU A 237 16.70 -2.37 -10.71
CA LEU A 237 18.11 -2.54 -11.04
C LEU A 237 18.72 -1.15 -11.30
N ALA A 238 19.85 -0.87 -10.64
CA ALA A 238 20.54 0.42 -10.72
C ALA A 238 20.81 0.88 -12.17
N ASP A 239 21.07 -0.06 -13.09
CA ASP A 239 21.28 0.24 -14.50
C ASP A 239 20.01 0.73 -15.24
N ARG A 240 18.82 0.42 -14.74
CA ARG A 240 17.53 0.85 -15.31
C ARG A 240 16.97 2.10 -14.67
N MET A 241 17.50 2.51 -13.52
CA MET A 241 16.99 3.67 -12.81
C MET A 241 17.40 4.99 -13.46
N PHE A 242 16.53 5.98 -13.34
CA PHE A 242 16.81 7.35 -13.76
C PHE A 242 17.89 7.95 -12.86
N HIS A 243 19.09 8.16 -13.43
CA HIS A 243 20.24 8.70 -12.70
C HIS A 243 20.91 9.89 -13.41
N SER A 244 20.57 10.18 -14.67
CA SER A 244 21.26 11.20 -15.46
C SER A 244 20.35 11.80 -16.53
N ILE A 245 20.26 13.13 -16.56
CA ILE A 245 19.52 13.87 -17.58
C ILE A 245 20.07 13.58 -18.98
N LYS A 246 21.40 13.55 -19.10
CA LYS A 246 22.07 13.32 -20.38
C LYS A 246 21.79 11.92 -20.92
N GLU A 247 21.88 10.91 -20.08
CA GLU A 247 21.65 9.53 -20.51
C GLU A 247 20.17 9.28 -20.84
N ALA A 248 19.25 9.83 -20.05
CA ALA A 248 17.82 9.76 -20.35
C ALA A 248 17.47 10.42 -21.69
N TRP A 249 18.01 11.62 -21.94
CA TRP A 249 17.84 12.31 -23.23
C TRP A 249 18.42 11.50 -24.40
N LEU A 250 19.64 10.95 -24.25
CA LEU A 250 20.27 10.16 -25.31
C LEU A 250 19.52 8.84 -25.57
N SER A 251 18.96 8.22 -24.53
CA SER A 251 18.10 7.04 -24.65
C SER A 251 16.89 7.37 -25.51
N ALA A 252 16.15 8.43 -25.15
CA ALA A 252 14.91 8.79 -25.82
C ALA A 252 15.10 9.37 -27.24
N SER A 253 16.21 10.07 -27.49
CA SER A 253 16.43 10.76 -28.77
C SER A 253 17.22 9.98 -29.81
N LYS A 254 18.05 8.99 -29.40
CA LYS A 254 19.03 8.37 -30.30
C LYS A 254 19.20 6.87 -30.09
N ASN A 255 19.36 6.44 -28.85
CA ASN A 255 19.93 5.13 -28.57
C ASN A 255 18.88 4.02 -28.48
N ASN A 256 17.61 4.36 -28.21
CA ASN A 256 16.57 3.37 -28.02
C ASN A 256 15.30 3.75 -28.81
N MET A 257 15.06 3.05 -29.92
CA MET A 257 13.86 3.27 -30.75
C MET A 257 12.55 2.94 -30.03
N ALA A 258 12.59 2.23 -28.89
CA ALA A 258 11.41 1.97 -28.06
C ALA A 258 11.23 3.00 -26.94
N ASP A 259 12.16 3.94 -26.76
CA ASP A 259 12.13 4.95 -25.72
C ASP A 259 11.60 6.28 -26.28
N VAL A 260 10.28 6.42 -26.35
CA VAL A 260 9.61 7.62 -26.88
C VAL A 260 8.97 8.44 -25.76
N LYS A 261 9.73 8.68 -24.69
CA LYS A 261 9.23 9.38 -23.49
C LYS A 261 9.23 10.89 -23.68
N GLU A 262 8.19 11.52 -23.15
CA GLU A 262 8.06 12.97 -23.00
C GLU A 262 8.31 13.42 -21.56
N LEU A 263 8.61 14.71 -21.38
CA LEU A 263 8.85 15.28 -20.04
C LEU A 263 7.56 15.40 -19.23
N ILE A 264 7.68 15.18 -17.92
CA ILE A 264 6.62 15.47 -16.95
C ILE A 264 6.71 16.92 -16.46
N PRO A 265 5.61 17.51 -15.96
CA PRO A 265 5.58 18.91 -15.51
C PRO A 265 6.65 19.26 -14.47
N GLU A 266 7.03 18.32 -13.59
CA GLU A 266 7.98 18.51 -12.50
C GLU A 266 9.33 19.05 -12.97
N PHE A 267 9.75 18.74 -14.21
CA PHE A 267 10.96 19.29 -14.83
C PHE A 267 10.98 20.82 -14.93
N PHE A 268 9.82 21.48 -14.82
CA PHE A 268 9.66 22.92 -15.01
C PHE A 268 9.35 23.69 -13.72
N TYR A 269 9.11 23.00 -12.59
CA TYR A 269 8.78 23.68 -11.33
C TYR A 269 9.28 23.01 -10.04
N LEU A 270 9.65 21.73 -10.04
CA LEU A 270 9.98 20.97 -8.83
C LEU A 270 11.45 20.56 -8.82
N PRO A 271 12.38 21.28 -8.19
CA PRO A 271 13.78 20.86 -8.12
C PRO A 271 14.00 19.61 -7.25
N GLU A 272 13.09 19.30 -6.34
CA GLU A 272 13.24 18.24 -5.34
C GLU A 272 13.30 16.82 -5.95
N PHE A 273 12.69 16.57 -7.11
CA PHE A 273 12.75 15.24 -7.74
C PHE A 273 14.15 14.87 -8.26
N LEU A 274 15.04 15.85 -8.38
CA LEU A 274 16.43 15.66 -8.85
C LEU A 274 17.39 15.33 -7.70
N SER A 275 16.93 15.39 -6.45
CA SER A 275 17.76 15.19 -5.27
C SER A 275 17.23 14.07 -4.38
N ASN A 276 18.12 13.18 -3.96
CA ASN A 276 17.84 12.09 -3.03
C ASN A 276 17.90 12.59 -1.58
N SER A 277 17.02 13.53 -1.23
CA SER A 277 16.99 14.18 0.09
C SER A 277 16.77 13.17 1.24
N ASN A 278 16.07 12.09 0.97
CA ASN A 278 15.78 11.01 1.94
C ASN A 278 16.92 10.00 2.09
N LYS A 279 18.03 10.15 1.35
CA LYS A 279 19.22 9.29 1.43
C LYS A 279 18.88 7.81 1.20
N PHE A 280 18.06 7.53 0.20
CA PHE A 280 17.75 6.17 -0.18
C PHE A 280 18.99 5.45 -0.72
N ASP A 281 19.15 4.16 -0.39
CA ASP A 281 20.14 3.28 -1.03
C ASP A 281 19.60 2.82 -2.39
N LEU A 282 20.04 3.50 -3.45
CA LEU A 282 19.66 3.23 -4.83
C LEU A 282 20.58 2.20 -5.51
N GLY A 283 21.53 1.61 -4.77
CA GLY A 283 22.46 0.64 -5.29
C GLY A 283 23.48 1.21 -6.28
N LYS A 284 24.08 0.29 -7.06
CA LYS A 284 25.26 0.54 -7.89
C LYS A 284 25.09 -0.10 -9.26
N LYS A 285 25.39 0.65 -10.31
CA LYS A 285 25.40 0.15 -11.69
C LYS A 285 26.46 -0.93 -11.88
N GLN A 286 26.30 -1.77 -12.90
CA GLN A 286 27.33 -2.70 -13.34
C GLN A 286 28.66 -2.01 -13.69
N SER A 287 28.59 -0.76 -14.15
CA SER A 287 29.78 0.07 -14.39
C SER A 287 30.53 0.50 -13.13
N GLY A 288 29.97 0.24 -11.94
CA GLY A 288 30.52 0.67 -10.66
C GLY A 288 30.12 2.09 -10.26
N VAL A 289 29.18 2.73 -10.97
CA VAL A 289 28.63 4.04 -10.58
C VAL A 289 27.55 3.85 -9.53
N GLU A 290 27.73 4.47 -8.36
CA GLU A 290 26.71 4.51 -7.30
C GLU A 290 25.62 5.53 -7.64
N LEU A 291 24.37 5.17 -7.37
CA LEU A 291 23.23 6.04 -7.63
C LEU A 291 22.93 6.90 -6.41
N ASN A 292 22.71 8.19 -6.65
CA ASN A 292 22.32 9.14 -5.62
C ASN A 292 21.50 10.27 -6.29
N ASP A 293 21.88 11.54 -6.07
CA ASP A 293 21.32 12.69 -6.79
C ASP A 293 21.46 12.51 -8.32
N ILE A 294 20.50 13.06 -9.05
CA ILE A 294 20.48 12.99 -10.51
C ILE A 294 21.67 13.78 -11.08
N VAL A 295 22.40 13.16 -12.01
CA VAL A 295 23.50 13.80 -12.72
C VAL A 295 22.94 14.87 -13.67
N LEU A 296 23.18 16.13 -13.32
CA LEU A 296 22.72 17.29 -14.07
C LEU A 296 23.69 17.68 -15.19
N PRO A 297 23.22 18.41 -16.22
CA PRO A 297 24.10 18.98 -17.23
C PRO A 297 25.12 19.97 -16.64
N PRO A 298 26.32 20.13 -17.24
CA PRO A 298 27.37 21.00 -16.70
C PRO A 298 26.95 22.46 -16.50
N TRP A 299 26.05 22.97 -17.34
CA TRP A 299 25.55 24.34 -17.25
C TRP A 299 24.71 24.60 -15.99
N ALA A 300 24.12 23.55 -15.40
CA ALA A 300 23.35 23.65 -14.16
C ALA A 300 24.24 23.68 -12.90
N LYS A 301 25.57 23.48 -13.04
CA LYS A 301 26.55 23.56 -11.93
C LYS A 301 26.19 22.70 -10.71
N ASN A 302 25.59 21.53 -10.94
CA ASN A 302 25.05 20.64 -9.91
C ASN A 302 23.99 21.30 -8.99
N ASP A 303 23.29 22.32 -9.47
CA ASP A 303 22.18 22.95 -8.76
C ASP A 303 20.84 22.57 -9.44
N PRO A 304 20.00 21.74 -8.79
CA PRO A 304 18.66 21.41 -9.27
C PRO A 304 17.76 22.62 -9.51
N ARG A 305 17.90 23.68 -8.71
CA ARG A 305 17.10 24.90 -8.87
C ARG A 305 17.49 25.65 -10.12
N GLU A 306 18.78 25.72 -10.41
CA GLU A 306 19.29 26.30 -11.65
C GLU A 306 18.82 25.51 -12.87
N PHE A 307 18.85 24.17 -12.79
CA PHE A 307 18.31 23.30 -13.82
C PHE A 307 16.84 23.64 -14.15
N VAL A 308 15.98 23.63 -13.12
CA VAL A 308 14.54 23.93 -13.27
C VAL A 308 14.31 25.36 -13.75
N ARG A 309 15.07 26.34 -13.23
CA ARG A 309 14.97 27.75 -13.64
C ARG A 309 15.24 27.92 -15.13
N VAL A 310 16.30 27.30 -15.65
CA VAL A 310 16.64 27.36 -17.08
C VAL A 310 15.62 26.59 -17.93
N HIS A 311 15.15 25.43 -17.48
CA HIS A 311 14.07 24.69 -18.15
C HIS A 311 12.80 25.52 -18.29
N ARG A 312 12.40 26.21 -17.21
CA ARG A 312 11.25 27.12 -17.22
C ARG A 312 11.48 28.30 -18.17
N MET A 313 12.66 28.91 -18.15
CA MET A 313 13.00 29.98 -19.09
C MET A 313 12.96 29.51 -20.55
N ALA A 314 13.37 28.28 -20.83
CA ALA A 314 13.29 27.71 -22.17
C ALA A 314 11.83 27.47 -22.59
N LEU A 315 10.99 26.95 -21.70
CA LEU A 315 9.55 26.74 -21.93
C LEU A 315 8.83 28.06 -22.23
N GLU A 316 9.17 29.12 -21.51
CA GLU A 316 8.59 30.47 -21.67
C GLU A 316 9.30 31.32 -22.74
N SER A 317 10.17 30.71 -23.55
CA SER A 317 10.90 31.44 -24.59
C SER A 317 10.00 31.78 -25.79
N ASP A 318 10.36 32.83 -26.55
CA ASP A 318 9.67 33.20 -27.78
C ASP A 318 9.65 32.04 -28.79
N TYR A 319 10.73 31.24 -28.83
CA TYR A 319 10.83 30.08 -29.70
C TYR A 319 9.76 29.04 -29.35
N VAL A 320 9.66 28.64 -28.07
CA VAL A 320 8.64 27.67 -27.66
C VAL A 320 7.24 28.27 -27.82
N SER A 321 7.02 29.53 -27.43
CA SER A 321 5.72 30.19 -27.59
C SER A 321 5.22 30.20 -29.04
N ALA A 322 6.11 30.34 -30.01
CA ALA A 322 5.77 30.33 -31.43
C ALA A 322 5.51 28.94 -32.03
N HIS A 323 5.93 27.85 -31.38
CA HIS A 323 5.84 26.49 -31.91
C HIS A 323 5.11 25.50 -30.99
N LEU A 324 4.74 25.89 -29.77
CA LEU A 324 4.10 24.99 -28.79
C LEU A 324 2.77 24.43 -29.31
N ASN A 325 2.05 25.20 -30.13
CA ASN A 325 0.84 24.74 -30.81
C ASN A 325 1.11 23.51 -31.71
N GLU A 326 2.30 23.37 -32.29
CA GLU A 326 2.64 22.22 -33.13
C GLU A 326 2.75 20.94 -32.31
N TRP A 327 3.29 21.03 -31.08
CA TRP A 327 3.30 19.91 -30.13
C TRP A 327 1.89 19.59 -29.61
N ILE A 328 1.08 20.63 -29.33
CA ILE A 328 -0.33 20.44 -28.95
C ILE A 328 -1.09 19.70 -30.05
N ASP A 329 -0.83 20.00 -31.33
CA ASP A 329 -1.45 19.31 -32.46
C ASP A 329 -1.14 17.80 -32.49
N LEU A 330 0.07 17.40 -32.07
CA LEU A 330 0.50 16.00 -31.98
C LEU A 330 -0.19 15.28 -30.81
N ILE A 331 -0.20 15.90 -29.62
CA ILE A 331 -0.67 15.22 -28.41
C ILE A 331 -2.19 15.28 -28.24
N PHE A 332 -2.81 16.41 -28.59
CA PHE A 332 -4.23 16.68 -28.33
C PHE A 332 -5.03 17.14 -29.55
N GLY A 333 -4.35 17.55 -30.63
CA GLY A 333 -5.00 18.12 -31.81
C GLY A 333 -5.17 17.12 -32.96
N TYR A 334 -5.21 17.66 -34.18
CA TYR A 334 -5.61 16.90 -35.36
C TYR A 334 -4.56 15.90 -35.86
N LYS A 335 -3.30 16.00 -35.39
CA LYS A 335 -2.21 15.07 -35.73
C LYS A 335 -2.12 13.89 -34.75
N GLN A 336 -3.04 13.77 -33.81
CA GLN A 336 -3.08 12.63 -32.90
C GLN A 336 -3.50 11.32 -33.60
N GLN A 337 -4.35 11.41 -34.64
CA GLN A 337 -4.94 10.23 -35.30
C GLN A 337 -5.13 10.45 -36.81
N GLY A 338 -5.37 9.36 -37.54
CA GLY A 338 -5.69 9.38 -38.97
C GLY A 338 -4.46 9.64 -39.85
N GLN A 339 -4.70 10.14 -41.06
CA GLN A 339 -3.64 10.32 -42.06
C GLN A 339 -2.59 11.35 -41.64
N ALA A 340 -3.02 12.42 -40.93
CA ALA A 340 -2.12 13.46 -40.44
C ALA A 340 -1.10 12.93 -39.42
N ALA A 341 -1.50 11.97 -38.57
CA ALA A 341 -0.61 11.31 -37.62
C ALA A 341 0.50 10.52 -38.33
N ILE A 342 0.12 9.71 -39.32
CA ILE A 342 1.03 8.92 -40.17
C ILE A 342 2.05 9.83 -40.86
N GLU A 343 1.60 10.95 -41.43
CA GLU A 343 2.47 11.92 -42.09
C GLU A 343 3.46 12.60 -41.14
N SER A 344 3.08 12.76 -39.86
CA SER A 344 3.94 13.34 -38.81
C SER A 344 4.79 12.32 -38.05
N ASN A 345 4.70 11.02 -38.35
CA ASN A 345 5.31 9.94 -37.56
C ASN A 345 4.92 9.99 -36.06
N ASN A 346 3.67 10.31 -35.79
CA ASN A 346 3.03 10.32 -34.47
C ASN A 346 2.03 9.17 -34.41
#